data_AF-A0AAE0B780-F1
#
_entry.id   AF-A0AAE0B780-F1
#
_cell.length_a   1.000
_cell.length_b   1.000
_cell.length_c   1.000
_cell.angle_alpha   90.00
_cell.angle_beta   90.00
_cell.angle_gamma   90.00
#
_symmetry.space_group_name_H-M   'P 1'
#
loop_
_entity.id
_entity.type
_entity.pdbx_description
1 polymer ?
#
loop_
_entity_poly.entity_id
_entity_poly.type
_entity_poly.pdbx_seq_one_letter_code
_entity_poly.pdbx_strand_id
1 'polypeptide(L)'
;MKGLRGSIPTDFPYFHVEFGLDKGYVHVIDDEKQFKSSLGLDVIRGMLQLPEEDMHRRRRHESVAAQKLAVAKFFQEWEPFDWTKQLN
;
A
#
# COMPACT_ATOMS: atom_id res chain seq x y z
N MET A 1 -21.94 10.13 6.91
CA MET A 1 -21.01 9.10 7.40
C MET A 1 -19.68 9.79 7.68
N LYS A 2 -19.02 9.53 8.81
CA LYS A 2 -17.69 10.11 9.08
C LYS A 2 -16.66 9.35 8.23
N GLY A 3 -15.97 10.01 7.31
CA GLY A 3 -14.82 9.42 6.60
C GLY A 3 -13.64 9.21 7.54
N LEU A 4 -12.55 8.59 7.07
CA LEU A 4 -11.36 8.25 7.88
C LEU A 4 -10.95 9.40 8.83
N ARG A 5 -10.77 10.60 8.28
CA ARG A 5 -10.34 11.80 9.02
C ARG A 5 -11.31 12.22 10.14
N GLY A 6 -12.60 11.89 10.01
CA GLY A 6 -13.61 12.19 11.04
C GLY A 6 -13.75 11.11 12.11
N SER A 7 -13.13 9.94 11.88
CA SER A 7 -13.26 8.75 12.73
C SER A 7 -12.04 8.53 13.64
N ILE A 8 -10.89 9.13 13.33
CA ILE A 8 -9.64 8.96 14.06
C ILE A 8 -9.17 10.31 14.65
N PRO A 9 -8.78 10.37 15.94
CA PRO A 9 -8.18 11.56 16.51
C PRO A 9 -6.89 11.97 15.78
N THR A 10 -6.60 13.27 15.77
CA THR A 10 -5.30 13.76 15.29
C THR A 10 -4.17 13.15 16.12
N ASP A 11 -3.03 12.88 15.48
CA ASP A 11 -1.80 12.38 16.11
C ASP A 11 -1.89 11.00 16.78
N PHE A 12 -2.85 10.17 16.35
CA PHE A 12 -2.97 8.79 16.81
C PHE A 12 -2.41 7.80 15.77
N PRO A 13 -1.54 6.84 16.13
CA PRO A 13 -1.04 5.84 15.18
C PRO A 13 -2.13 4.83 14.79
N TYR A 14 -2.31 4.61 13.48
CA TYR A 14 -3.31 3.67 12.96
C TYR A 14 -2.81 2.97 11.70
N PHE A 15 -3.38 1.80 11.45
CA PHE A 15 -3.30 1.08 10.19
C PHE A 15 -4.67 1.12 9.49
N HIS A 16 -4.67 1.43 8.19
CA HIS A 16 -5.91 1.57 7.42
C HIS A 16 -5.81 0.83 6.10
N VAL A 17 -6.92 0.18 5.71
CA VAL A 17 -7.09 -0.47 4.41
C VAL A 17 -8.36 0.03 3.76
N GLU A 18 -8.30 0.30 2.46
CA GLU A 18 -9.44 0.71 1.63
C GLU A 18 -9.74 -0.35 0.55
N PHE A 19 -11.01 -0.48 0.22
CA PHE A 19 -11.53 -1.28 -0.87
C PHE A 19 -12.38 -0.38 -1.78
N GLY A 20 -11.79 0.10 -2.88
CA GLY A 20 -12.42 1.08 -3.73
C GLY A 20 -12.30 2.50 -3.16
N LEU A 21 -13.38 3.29 -3.18
CA LEU A 21 -13.34 4.72 -2.85
C LEU A 21 -14.00 5.09 -1.51
N ASP A 22 -14.79 4.20 -0.91
CA ASP A 22 -15.67 4.57 0.22
C ASP A 22 -15.74 3.52 1.34
N LYS A 23 -15.04 2.39 1.22
CA LYS A 23 -15.10 1.27 2.17
C LYS A 23 -13.71 0.88 2.63
N GLY A 24 -13.62 0.47 3.89
CA GLY A 24 -12.34 0.12 4.49
C GLY A 24 -12.46 -0.25 5.95
N TYR A 25 -11.32 -0.55 6.55
CA TYR A 25 -11.19 -0.79 7.98
C TYR A 25 -10.02 0.00 8.54
N VAL A 26 -10.19 0.46 9.78
CA VAL A 26 -9.11 1.09 10.55
C VAL A 26 -8.83 0.25 11.78
N HIS A 27 -7.55 0.07 12.05
CA HIS A 27 -7.04 -0.49 13.29
C HIS A 27 -6.20 0.57 14.01
N VAL A 28 -6.66 0.96 15.18
CA VAL A 28 -5.97 1.84 16.13
C VAL A 28 -4.79 1.06 16.73
N ILE A 29 -3.58 1.63 16.72
CA ILE A 29 -2.37 0.97 17.20
C ILE A 29 -2.03 1.50 18.60
N ASP A 30 -2.18 0.67 19.63
CA ASP A 30 -1.91 1.11 21.00
C ASP A 30 -0.42 1.01 21.40
N ASP A 31 0.27 -0.04 20.92
CA ASP A 31 1.71 -0.25 21.14
C ASP A 31 2.41 -0.57 19.81
N GLU A 32 3.10 0.43 19.27
CA GLU A 32 3.85 0.32 18.01
C GLU A 32 4.94 -0.77 18.06
N LYS A 33 5.44 -1.14 19.25
CA LYS A 33 6.47 -2.19 19.38
C LYS A 33 5.91 -3.59 19.13
N GLN A 34 4.61 -3.77 19.36
CA GLN A 34 3.92 -5.04 19.11
C GLN A 34 3.30 -5.10 17.71
N PHE A 35 3.09 -3.94 17.08
CA PHE A 35 2.54 -3.87 15.75
C PHE A 35 3.58 -4.24 14.68
N LYS A 36 3.32 -5.31 13.93
CA LYS A 36 4.19 -5.69 12.81
C LYS A 36 3.99 -4.72 11.65
N SER A 37 5.03 -3.96 11.31
CA SER A 37 5.02 -3.07 10.14
C SER A 37 4.81 -3.79 8.80
N SER A 38 5.03 -5.11 8.76
CA SER A 38 4.80 -5.96 7.58
C SER A 38 3.35 -6.45 7.43
N LEU A 39 2.46 -6.20 8.40
CA LEU A 39 1.12 -6.80 8.47
C LEU A 39 0.36 -6.75 7.13
N GLY A 40 0.29 -5.57 6.50
CA GLY A 40 -0.42 -5.41 5.22
C GLY A 40 0.17 -6.25 4.09
N LEU A 41 1.50 -6.32 4.00
CA LEU A 41 2.18 -7.16 2.99
C LEU A 41 1.96 -8.65 3.27
N ASP A 42 2.03 -9.07 4.53
CA ASP A 42 1.88 -10.48 4.92
C ASP A 42 0.47 -10.98 4.64
N VAL A 43 -0.56 -10.16 4.90
CA VAL A 43 -1.96 -10.44 4.53
C VAL A 43 -2.09 -10.60 3.01
N ILE A 44 -1.58 -9.65 2.22
CA ILE A 44 -1.67 -9.71 0.74
C ILE A 44 -0.95 -10.95 0.19
N ARG A 45 0.24 -11.28 0.70
CA ARG A 45 1.00 -12.48 0.29
C ARG A 45 0.23 -13.76 0.59
N GLY A 46 -0.39 -13.85 1.77
CA GLY A 46 -1.23 -14.98 2.15
C GLY A 46 -2.46 -15.10 1.24
N MET A 47 -3.12 -13.98 0.92
CA MET A 47 -4.26 -13.95 -0.01
C MET A 47 -3.87 -14.38 -1.44
N LEU A 48 -2.68 -14.00 -1.91
CA LEU A 48 -2.14 -14.37 -3.22
C LEU A 48 -1.52 -15.77 -3.26
N GLN A 49 -1.46 -16.48 -2.13
CA GLN A 49 -0.83 -17.80 -2.00
C GLN A 49 0.61 -17.82 -2.54
N LEU A 50 1.37 -16.74 -2.29
CA LEU A 50 2.75 -16.67 -2.75
C LEU A 50 3.62 -17.70 -1.99
N PRO A 51 4.64 -18.29 -2.64
CA PRO A 51 5.54 -19.24 -1.99
C PRO A 51 6.18 -18.67 -0.72
N GLU A 52 6.46 -19.53 0.26
CA GLU A 52 7.12 -19.15 1.53
C GLU A 52 8.45 -18.40 1.31
N GLU A 53 9.16 -18.75 0.22
CA GLU A 53 10.36 -18.04 -0.21
C GLU A 53 10.10 -16.54 -0.40
N ASP A 54 8.97 -16.15 -1.01
CA ASP A 54 8.61 -14.74 -1.24
C ASP A 54 8.06 -14.04 0.02
N MET A 55 7.64 -14.81 1.04
CA MET A 55 7.20 -14.29 2.33
C MET A 55 8.37 -13.84 3.20
N HIS A 56 9.46 -14.60 3.22
CA HIS A 56 10.62 -14.37 4.11
C HIS A 56 11.81 -13.71 3.44
N ARG A 57 11.78 -13.60 2.11
CA ARG A 57 12.85 -12.99 1.35
C ARG A 57 12.91 -11.49 1.55
N ARG A 58 14.08 -11.01 2.00
CA ARG A 58 14.46 -9.59 1.92
C ARG A 58 14.26 -9.13 0.48
N ARG A 59 13.60 -7.98 0.29
CA ARG A 59 13.33 -7.39 -1.04
C ARG A 59 14.50 -7.66 -1.99
N ARG A 60 14.28 -8.42 -3.07
CA ARG A 60 15.27 -8.56 -4.14
C ARG A 60 15.60 -7.15 -4.58
N HIS A 61 16.85 -6.73 -4.42
CA HIS A 61 17.29 -5.49 -5.01
C HIS A 61 17.37 -5.73 -6.50
N GLU A 62 16.36 -5.26 -7.22
CA GLU A 62 16.40 -5.17 -8.67
C GLU A 62 17.49 -4.17 -9.09
N SER A 63 18.03 -4.35 -10.28
CA SER A 63 18.95 -3.36 -10.83
C SER A 63 18.20 -2.04 -11.05
N VAL A 64 18.91 -0.92 -10.91
CA VAL A 64 18.36 0.41 -11.21
C VAL A 64 17.80 0.47 -12.64
N ALA A 65 18.43 -0.24 -13.58
CA ALA A 65 17.95 -0.33 -14.96
C ALA A 65 16.57 -1.03 -15.06
N ALA A 66 16.37 -2.13 -14.34
CA ALA A 66 15.08 -2.83 -14.31
C ALA A 66 13.99 -1.96 -13.67
N GLN A 67 14.31 -1.26 -12.58
CA GLN A 67 13.39 -0.33 -11.94
C GLN A 67 12.98 0.81 -12.87
N LYS A 68 13.94 1.41 -13.59
CA LYS A 68 13.65 2.45 -14.60
C LYS A 68 12.70 1.96 -15.69
N LEU A 69 12.89 0.73 -16.16
CA LEU A 69 12.02 0.13 -17.17
C LEU A 69 10.60 -0.12 -16.63
N ALA A 70 10.48 -0.64 -15.40
CA ALA A 70 9.20 -0.88 -14.75
C ALA A 70 8.41 0.44 -14.56
N VAL A 71 9.10 1.50 -14.14
CA VAL A 71 8.50 2.84 -14.02
C VAL A 71 8.03 3.37 -15.37
N ALA A 72 8.88 3.29 -16.42
CA ALA A 72 8.51 3.75 -17.76
C ALA A 72 7.30 3.01 -18.33
N LYS A 73 7.23 1.69 -18.11
CA LYS A 73 6.08 0.87 -18.50
C LYS A 73 4.81 1.27 -17.76
N PHE A 74 4.89 1.45 -16.45
CA PHE A 74 3.73 1.88 -15.64
C PHE A 74 3.20 3.25 -16.11
N PHE A 75 4.08 4.21 -16.42
CA PHE A 75 3.65 5.50 -16.96
C PHE A 75 2.86 5.37 -18.27
N GLN A 76 3.29 4.50 -19.17
CA GLN A 76 2.55 4.25 -20.42
C GLN A 76 1.18 3.63 -20.18
N GLU A 77 1.06 2.71 -19.23
CA GLU A 77 -0.21 2.08 -18.85
C GLU A 77 -1.16 3.05 -18.13
N TRP A 78 -0.61 3.94 -17.31
CA TRP A 78 -1.36 4.95 -16.57
C TRP A 78 -1.82 6.14 -17.43
N GLU A 79 -1.19 6.34 -18.60
CA GLU A 79 -1.38 7.49 -19.49
C GLU A 79 -2.85 7.89 -19.73
N PRO A 80 -3.80 6.97 -19.97
CA PRO A 80 -5.21 7.31 -20.21
C PRO A 80 -5.98 7.77 -18.97
N PHE A 81 -5.45 7.54 -17.76
CA PHE A 81 -6.11 7.80 -16.48
C PHE A 81 -5.50 8.99 -15.73
N ASP A 82 -4.44 9.59 -16.28
CA ASP A 82 -3.73 10.68 -15.64
C ASP A 82 -4.49 12.01 -15.76
N TRP A 83 -5.32 12.28 -14.75
CA TRP A 83 -6.07 13.53 -14.62
C TRP A 83 -5.17 14.75 -14.39
N THR A 84 -3.91 14.58 -13.95
CA THR A 84 -3.02 15.71 -13.59
C THR A 84 -2.58 16.51 -14.82
N LYS A 85 -2.68 15.94 -16.03
CA LYS A 85 -2.42 16.66 -17.30
C LYS A 85 -3.41 17.78 -17.59
N GLN A 86 -4.58 17.74 -16.96
CA GLN A 86 -5.63 18.75 -17.09
C GLN A 86 -5.45 19.92 -16.10
N LEU A 87 -4.43 19.87 -15.24
CA LEU A 87 -4.13 20.92 -14.27
C LEU A 87 -3.25 22.05 -14.84
N ASN A 88 -2.98 22.02 -16.15
CA ASN A 88 -2.26 23.06 -16.89
C ASN A 88 -3.22 23.99 -17.62
#